data_AF-A0A7C1GNJ7-F1
#
_entry.id   AF-A0A7C1GNJ7-F1
#
_cell.length_a   1.000
_cell.length_b   1.000
_cell.length_c   1.000
_cell.angle_alpha   90.00
_cell.angle_beta   90.00
_cell.angle_gamma   90.00
#
_symmetry.space_group_name_H-M   'P 1'
#
loop_
_entity.id
_entity.type
_entity.pdbx_description
1 polymer ?
#
loop_
_entity_poly.entity_id
_entity_poly.type
_entity_poly.pdbx_seq_one_letter_code
_entity_poly.pdbx_strand_id
1 'polypeptide(L)'
;FLGLLKRELERRGVGNVDLMLCDATCFENSLSRHVAVSNTPFNLSSVLIVRLCYDLGLEEAFLGVQKEVADRVLASEGSRNYGRLSVIARLCYDAERLFDVSPYSFYPRPKVYTSFLRLVPRRDRDLEEVRVVEEFTRRVFPYINRKIARALEFGLQVDRRATRELLESCNISEEKRVRELSPREVACLAKKSLESHLF
;
A
#
# COMPACT_ATOMS: atom_id res chain seq x y z
N PHE A 1 15.19 25.57 -9.36
CA PHE A 1 15.45 24.11 -9.46
C PHE A 1 15.42 23.62 -10.91
N LEU A 2 14.27 23.69 -11.60
CA LEU A 2 14.15 23.22 -13.00
C LEU A 2 15.21 23.77 -13.96
N GLY A 3 15.52 25.08 -13.89
CA GLY A 3 16.55 25.68 -14.73
C GLY A 3 17.97 25.12 -14.49
N LEU A 4 18.30 24.72 -13.26
CA LEU A 4 19.60 24.08 -12.96
C LEU A 4 19.63 22.67 -13.56
N LEU A 5 18.55 21.91 -13.40
CA LEU A 5 18.46 20.55 -13.92
C LEU A 5 18.49 20.55 -15.46
N LYS A 6 17.74 21.45 -16.11
CA LYS A 6 17.74 21.60 -17.57
C LYS A 6 19.14 21.89 -18.11
N ARG A 7 19.87 22.84 -17.49
CA ARG A 7 21.26 23.17 -17.86
C ARG A 7 22.19 21.98 -17.68
N GLU A 8 22.02 21.20 -16.61
CA GLU A 8 22.84 20.02 -16.37
C GLU A 8 22.57 18.91 -17.40
N LEU A 9 21.31 18.71 -17.78
CA LEU A 9 20.93 17.76 -18.84
C LEU A 9 21.49 18.18 -20.20
N GLU A 10 21.37 19.46 -20.57
CA GLU A 10 21.95 20.04 -21.78
C GLU A 10 23.47 19.87 -21.81
N ARG A 11 24.15 20.20 -20.68
CA ARG A 11 25.61 20.04 -20.54
C ARG A 11 26.07 18.60 -20.72
N ARG A 12 25.25 17.63 -20.31
CA ARG A 12 25.53 16.19 -20.48
C ARG A 12 25.04 15.62 -21.82
N GLY A 13 24.41 16.43 -22.67
CA GLY A 13 23.84 15.98 -23.95
C GLY A 13 22.66 15.02 -23.80
N VAL A 14 21.92 15.08 -22.69
CA VAL A 14 20.76 14.21 -22.43
C VAL A 14 19.50 14.88 -22.97
N GLY A 15 18.97 14.36 -24.08
CA GLY A 15 17.81 14.94 -24.80
C GLY A 15 16.49 14.18 -24.64
N ASN A 16 16.48 13.01 -24.00
CA ASN A 16 15.31 12.15 -23.85
C ASN A 16 14.62 12.31 -22.48
N VAL A 17 14.56 13.54 -21.97
CA VAL A 17 14.02 13.84 -20.63
C VAL A 17 13.09 15.04 -20.70
N ASP A 18 11.82 14.81 -20.35
CA ASP A 18 10.86 15.85 -20.10
C ASP A 18 10.83 16.21 -18.61
N LEU A 19 10.82 17.51 -18.31
CA LEU A 19 10.79 18.02 -16.94
C LEU A 19 9.43 18.61 -16.62
N MET A 20 8.79 18.10 -15.57
CA MET A 20 7.48 18.55 -15.10
C MET A 20 7.55 19.00 -13.65
N LEU A 21 6.99 20.18 -13.34
CA LEU A 21 6.79 20.64 -11.97
C LEU A 21 5.33 20.41 -11.59
N CYS A 22 5.08 19.36 -10.82
CA CYS A 22 3.75 18.99 -10.34
C CYS A 22 3.85 18.22 -9.01
N ASP A 23 2.70 18.04 -8.36
CA ASP A 23 2.59 17.11 -7.23
C ASP A 23 2.48 15.67 -7.76
N ALA A 24 3.48 14.85 -7.44
CA ALA A 24 3.53 13.45 -7.85
C ALA A 24 2.41 12.59 -7.25
N THR A 25 1.69 13.07 -6.23
CA THR A 25 0.51 12.41 -5.65
C THR A 25 -0.79 12.76 -6.38
N CYS A 26 -0.76 13.71 -7.31
CA CYS A 26 -1.90 14.08 -8.17
C CYS A 26 -1.59 13.93 -9.67
N PHE A 27 -0.34 13.63 -10.04
CA PHE A 27 0.05 13.42 -11.44
C PHE A 27 -0.68 12.22 -12.06
N GLU A 28 -1.43 12.45 -13.14
CA GLU A 28 -2.06 11.39 -13.94
C GLU A 28 -1.18 11.09 -15.15
N ASN A 29 -0.76 9.83 -15.27
CA ASN A 29 0.05 9.39 -16.39
C ASN A 29 -0.86 8.93 -17.54
N SER A 30 -0.65 9.46 -18.74
CA SER A 30 -1.36 9.04 -19.95
C SER A 30 -0.64 7.92 -20.70
N LEU A 31 0.55 7.51 -20.25
CA LEU A 31 1.31 6.42 -20.87
C LEU A 31 0.62 5.08 -20.64
N SER A 32 0.37 4.36 -21.74
CA SER A 32 -0.28 3.05 -21.71
C SER A 32 0.54 1.97 -21.01
N ARG A 33 1.87 2.09 -21.02
CA ARG A 33 2.81 1.20 -20.33
C ARG A 33 4.02 2.02 -19.87
N HIS A 34 4.41 1.87 -18.61
CA HIS A 34 5.58 2.56 -18.07
C HIS A 34 6.13 1.90 -16.80
N VAL A 35 7.38 2.25 -16.49
CA VAL A 35 8.05 1.92 -15.23
C VAL A 35 8.18 3.18 -14.39
N ALA A 36 7.84 3.10 -13.12
CA ALA A 36 8.01 4.19 -12.17
C ALA A 36 9.28 3.99 -11.34
N VAL A 37 10.08 5.05 -11.18
CA VAL A 37 11.25 5.03 -10.28
C VAL A 37 11.19 6.28 -9.41
N SER A 38 11.30 6.11 -8.09
CA SER A 38 11.23 7.23 -7.16
C SER A 38 12.09 7.02 -5.93
N ASN A 39 12.90 8.02 -5.61
CA ASN A 39 13.39 8.22 -4.24
C ASN A 39 12.33 9.00 -3.48
N THR A 40 11.41 8.29 -2.83
CA THR A 40 10.14 8.84 -2.37
C THR A 40 10.33 9.67 -1.10
N PRO A 41 9.74 10.88 -1.00
CA PRO A 41 9.64 11.59 0.26
C PRO A 41 8.95 10.71 1.31
N PHE A 42 9.61 10.51 2.46
CA PHE A 42 9.20 9.46 3.39
C PHE A 42 7.75 9.57 3.88
N ASN A 43 7.25 10.79 4.08
CA ASN A 43 5.86 11.05 4.49
C ASN A 43 4.82 10.65 3.43
N LEU A 44 5.21 10.47 2.18
CA LEU A 44 4.33 10.11 1.07
C LEU A 44 4.45 8.63 0.64
N SER A 45 5.35 7.86 1.26
CA SER A 45 5.66 6.48 0.84
C SER A 45 4.41 5.61 0.73
N SER A 46 3.62 5.50 1.81
CA SER A 46 2.42 4.68 1.82
C SER A 46 1.35 5.18 0.85
N VAL A 47 1.21 6.51 0.71
CA VAL A 47 0.25 7.13 -0.22
C VAL A 47 0.59 6.78 -1.65
N LEU A 48 1.87 6.91 -2.04
CA LEU A 48 2.31 6.55 -3.39
C LEU A 48 2.17 5.05 -3.67
N ILE A 49 2.53 4.19 -2.71
CA ILE A 49 2.37 2.73 -2.87
C ILE A 49 0.91 2.37 -3.13
N VAL A 50 -0.04 2.95 -2.39
CA VAL A 50 -1.47 2.67 -2.61
C VAL A 50 -1.94 3.31 -3.93
N ARG A 51 -1.56 4.56 -4.21
CA ARG A 51 -1.96 5.28 -5.42
C ARG A 51 -1.56 4.56 -6.70
N LEU A 52 -0.32 4.08 -6.76
CA LEU A 52 0.21 3.35 -7.91
C LEU A 52 -0.57 2.05 -8.21
N CYS A 53 -1.40 1.56 -7.28
CA CYS A 53 -2.21 0.38 -7.51
C CYS A 53 -3.33 0.69 -8.50
N TYR A 54 -3.78 1.95 -8.55
CA TYR A 54 -4.81 2.42 -9.47
C TYR A 54 -4.26 2.86 -10.82
N ASP A 55 -2.94 2.84 -11.00
CA ASP A 55 -2.31 3.11 -12.29
C ASP A 55 -2.34 1.85 -13.15
N LEU A 56 -3.22 1.85 -14.16
CA LEU A 56 -3.40 0.73 -15.08
C LEU A 56 -2.26 0.58 -16.09
N GLY A 57 -1.47 1.63 -16.34
CA GLY A 57 -0.33 1.60 -17.24
C GLY A 57 0.97 1.21 -16.55
N LEU A 58 0.99 1.10 -15.22
CA LEU A 58 2.18 0.73 -14.47
C LEU A 58 2.56 -0.74 -14.71
N GLU A 59 3.79 -0.97 -15.14
CA GLU A 59 4.36 -2.31 -15.28
C GLU A 59 5.15 -2.72 -14.06
N GLU A 60 5.98 -1.81 -13.55
CA GLU A 60 6.81 -2.01 -12.37
C GLU A 60 7.08 -0.66 -11.70
N ALA A 61 7.21 -0.66 -10.38
CA ALA A 61 7.67 0.49 -9.62
C ALA A 61 8.89 0.14 -8.75
N PHE A 62 9.89 1.03 -8.77
CA PHE A 62 11.09 0.98 -7.94
C PHE A 62 11.06 2.15 -6.97
N LEU A 63 10.74 1.89 -5.71
CA LEU A 63 10.51 2.92 -4.70
C LEU A 63 11.53 2.82 -3.57
N GLY A 64 12.30 3.89 -3.35
CA GLY A 64 13.06 4.09 -2.13
C GLY A 64 12.14 4.63 -1.03
N VAL A 65 11.92 3.85 0.02
CA VAL A 65 11.06 4.18 1.17
C VAL A 65 11.81 3.99 2.48
N GLN A 66 11.28 4.47 3.61
CA GLN A 66 11.88 4.12 4.91
C GLN A 66 11.86 2.61 5.13
N LYS A 67 12.90 2.08 5.78
CA LYS A 67 13.00 0.65 6.08
C LYS A 67 11.75 0.08 6.76
N GLU A 68 11.17 0.80 7.72
CA GLU A 68 9.94 0.38 8.40
C GLU A 68 8.71 0.33 7.47
N VAL A 69 8.64 1.21 6.46
CA VAL A 69 7.57 1.14 5.45
C VAL A 69 7.75 -0.11 4.60
N ALA A 70 8.98 -0.40 4.17
CA ALA A 70 9.29 -1.63 3.44
C ALA A 70 8.99 -2.88 4.26
N ASP A 71 9.33 -2.88 5.56
CA ASP A 71 9.00 -3.97 6.48
C ASP A 71 7.48 -4.18 6.58
N ARG A 72 6.68 -3.12 6.59
CA ARG A 72 5.21 -3.19 6.61
C ARG A 72 4.63 -3.68 5.29
N VAL A 73 5.15 -3.24 4.15
CA VAL A 73 4.71 -3.71 2.81
C VAL A 73 4.90 -5.22 2.68
N LEU A 74 6.04 -5.73 3.16
CA LEU A 74 6.43 -7.13 3.01
C LEU A 74 5.98 -8.03 4.19
N ALA A 75 5.33 -7.45 5.20
CA ALA A 75 4.94 -8.17 6.40
C ALA A 75 3.94 -9.29 6.10
N SER A 76 4.17 -10.46 6.68
CA SER A 76 3.22 -11.58 6.67
C SER A 76 2.16 -11.41 7.76
N GLU A 77 1.01 -12.04 7.57
CA GLU A 77 -0.01 -12.19 8.62
C GLU A 77 0.59 -12.72 9.93
N GLY A 78 0.04 -12.27 11.05
CA GLY A 78 0.50 -12.56 12.42
C GLY A 78 1.74 -11.79 12.86
N SER A 79 2.54 -11.23 11.93
CA SER A 79 3.78 -10.53 12.28
C SER A 79 3.52 -9.16 12.92
N ARG A 80 4.53 -8.66 13.65
CA ARG A 80 4.46 -7.34 14.33
C ARG A 80 4.25 -6.18 13.37
N ASN A 81 4.79 -6.27 12.16
CA ASN A 81 4.73 -5.21 11.15
C ASN A 81 3.50 -5.33 10.24
N TYR A 82 2.68 -6.38 10.41
CA TYR A 82 1.49 -6.57 9.62
C TYR A 82 0.44 -5.50 9.92
N GLY A 83 -0.21 -4.98 8.89
CA GLY A 83 -1.28 -4.02 9.03
C GLY A 83 -1.95 -3.69 7.71
N ARG A 84 -2.66 -2.55 7.67
CA ARG A 84 -3.44 -2.11 6.50
C ARG A 84 -2.59 -2.09 5.22
N LEU A 85 -1.39 -1.52 5.30
CA LEU A 85 -0.50 -1.40 4.15
C LEU A 85 -0.07 -2.78 3.62
N SER A 86 0.15 -3.76 4.51
CA SER A 86 0.52 -5.13 4.14
C SER A 86 -0.58 -5.80 3.31
N VAL A 87 -1.84 -5.66 3.77
CA VAL A 87 -3.01 -6.19 3.07
C VAL A 87 -3.16 -5.57 1.68
N ILE A 88 -3.21 -4.24 1.61
CA ILE A 88 -3.41 -3.53 0.34
C ILE A 88 -2.26 -3.85 -0.62
N ALA A 89 -1.01 -3.81 -0.15
CA ALA A 89 0.14 -4.10 -1.00
C ALA A 89 0.11 -5.55 -1.53
N ARG A 90 -0.30 -6.53 -0.73
CA ARG A 90 -0.43 -7.93 -1.17
C ARG A 90 -1.54 -8.16 -2.20
N LEU A 91 -2.62 -7.39 -2.15
CA LEU A 91 -3.69 -7.45 -3.16
C LEU A 91 -3.28 -6.75 -4.45
N CYS A 92 -2.47 -5.69 -4.34
CA CYS A 92 -2.04 -4.88 -5.47
C CYS A 92 -0.81 -5.42 -6.20
N TYR A 93 0.16 -5.99 -5.49
CA TYR A 93 1.52 -6.21 -6.00
C TYR A 93 2.12 -7.56 -5.61
N ASP A 94 2.97 -8.07 -6.50
CA ASP A 94 4.09 -8.93 -6.15
C ASP A 94 5.26 -8.03 -5.77
N ALA A 95 5.48 -7.87 -4.46
CA ALA A 95 6.44 -6.94 -3.89
C ALA A 95 7.68 -7.66 -3.34
N GLU A 96 8.86 -7.10 -3.57
CA GLU A 96 10.12 -7.59 -3.01
C GLU A 96 11.05 -6.46 -2.57
N ARG A 97 11.93 -6.75 -1.61
CA ARG A 97 13.02 -5.86 -1.23
C ARG A 97 14.23 -6.14 -2.10
N LEU A 98 14.76 -5.09 -2.72
CA LEU A 98 15.98 -5.19 -3.50
C LEU A 98 17.22 -5.03 -2.61
N PHE A 99 17.31 -3.90 -1.90
CA PHE A 99 18.45 -3.58 -1.02
C PHE A 99 18.12 -2.44 -0.06
N ASP A 100 18.97 -2.28 0.95
CA ASP A 100 18.93 -1.16 1.89
C ASP A 100 20.07 -0.17 1.59
N VAL A 101 19.79 1.12 1.73
CA VAL A 101 20.74 2.23 1.54
C VAL A 101 20.93 2.93 2.87
N SER A 102 22.21 3.15 3.20
CA SER A 102 22.64 3.82 4.42
C SER A 102 22.18 5.29 4.45
N PRO A 103 21.77 5.82 5.63
CA PRO A 103 21.47 7.25 5.75
C PRO A 103 22.62 8.17 5.36
N TYR A 104 23.87 7.68 5.44
CA TYR A 104 25.06 8.42 5.06
C TYR A 104 25.17 8.68 3.55
N SER A 105 24.36 8.02 2.73
CA SER A 105 24.30 8.22 1.27
C SER A 105 23.41 9.39 0.85
N PHE A 106 22.80 10.11 1.79
CA PHE A 106 21.81 11.16 1.51
C PHE A 106 22.23 12.52 2.11
N TYR A 107 21.79 13.59 1.46
CA TYR A 107 21.89 14.96 1.95
C TYR A 107 20.54 15.69 1.82
N PRO A 108 19.97 16.26 2.90
CA PRO A 108 20.40 16.08 4.29
C PRO A 108 20.25 14.62 4.75
N ARG A 109 21.05 14.23 5.75
CA ARG A 109 21.07 12.85 6.25
C ARG A 109 19.76 12.51 6.98
N PRO A 110 19.02 11.45 6.56
CA PRO A 110 17.89 10.95 7.33
C PRO A 110 18.36 10.23 8.60
N LYS A 111 17.42 9.99 9.53
CA LYS A 111 17.69 9.23 10.77
C LYS A 111 17.59 7.72 10.59
N VAL A 112 17.03 7.27 9.48
CA VAL A 112 16.66 5.87 9.23
C VAL A 112 17.17 5.41 7.88
N TYR A 113 17.34 4.10 7.74
CA TYR A 113 17.70 3.47 6.48
C TYR A 113 16.57 3.64 5.45
N THR A 114 16.97 3.76 4.19
CA THR A 114 16.06 3.66 3.04
C THR A 114 16.12 2.22 2.53
N SER A 115 14.99 1.63 2.18
CA SER A 115 14.89 0.35 1.50
C SER A 115 14.30 0.57 0.12
N PHE A 116 14.92 -0.01 -0.91
CA PHE A 116 14.37 -0.02 -2.26
C PHE A 116 13.49 -1.26 -2.45
N LEU A 117 12.24 -1.01 -2.81
CA LEU A 117 11.27 -2.03 -3.15
C LEU A 117 11.10 -2.10 -4.66
N ARG A 118 10.90 -3.32 -5.18
CA ARG A 118 10.30 -3.55 -6.48
C ARG A 118 8.85 -3.98 -6.27
N LEU A 119 7.93 -3.31 -6.96
CA LEU A 119 6.51 -3.57 -6.93
C LEU A 119 6.04 -3.89 -8.34
N VAL A 120 5.57 -5.12 -8.56
CA VAL A 120 4.98 -5.52 -9.84
C VAL A 120 3.47 -5.63 -9.63
N PRO A 121 2.63 -4.82 -10.29
CA PRO A 121 1.19 -4.99 -10.27
C PRO A 121 0.77 -6.43 -10.56
N ARG A 122 -0.08 -6.97 -9.68
CA ARG A 122 -0.67 -8.28 -9.91
C ARG A 122 -1.62 -8.22 -11.09
N ARG A 123 -1.55 -9.22 -11.96
CA ARG A 123 -2.46 -9.33 -13.13
C ARG A 123 -3.91 -9.57 -12.73
N ASP A 124 -4.13 -10.17 -11.57
CA ASP A 124 -5.43 -10.50 -11.00
C ASP A 124 -5.93 -9.48 -9.98
N ARG A 125 -5.31 -8.29 -9.87
CA ARG A 125 -5.78 -7.25 -8.94
C ARG A 125 -7.16 -6.74 -9.36
N ASP A 126 -8.09 -6.70 -8.42
CA ASP A 126 -9.40 -6.08 -8.58
C ASP A 126 -9.39 -4.71 -7.90
N LEU A 127 -9.48 -3.63 -8.69
CA LEU A 127 -9.40 -2.27 -8.16
C LEU A 127 -10.61 -1.89 -7.31
N GLU A 128 -11.79 -2.45 -7.61
CA GLU A 128 -12.98 -2.22 -6.78
C GLU A 128 -12.83 -2.96 -5.45
N GLU A 129 -12.34 -4.20 -5.47
CA GLU A 129 -12.01 -4.93 -4.24
C GLU A 129 -11.01 -4.15 -3.38
N VAL A 130 -9.95 -3.60 -3.99
CA VAL A 130 -8.95 -2.78 -3.27
C VAL A 130 -9.61 -1.58 -2.62
N ARG A 131 -10.48 -0.83 -3.31
CA ARG A 131 -11.21 0.32 -2.72
C ARG A 131 -12.03 -0.06 -1.51
N VAL A 132 -12.74 -1.19 -1.59
CA VAL A 132 -13.58 -1.67 -0.48
C VAL A 132 -12.71 -2.14 0.70
N VAL A 133 -11.60 -2.81 0.42
CA VAL A 133 -10.61 -3.21 1.45
C VAL A 133 -9.97 -1.98 2.10
N GLU A 134 -9.67 -0.94 1.34
CA GLU A 134 -9.17 0.32 1.89
C GLU A 134 -10.13 0.93 2.90
N GLU A 135 -11.43 0.97 2.61
CA GLU A 135 -12.41 1.51 3.53
C GLU A 135 -12.61 0.60 4.76
N PHE A 136 -12.75 -0.71 4.54
CA PHE A 136 -12.88 -1.69 5.63
C PHE A 136 -11.69 -1.64 6.59
N THR A 137 -10.47 -1.68 6.04
CA THR A 137 -9.24 -1.66 6.86
C THR A 137 -9.11 -0.35 7.63
N ARG A 138 -9.60 0.79 7.11
CA ARG A 138 -9.65 2.07 7.84
C ARG A 138 -10.41 1.96 9.16
N ARG A 139 -11.50 1.19 9.16
CA ARG A 139 -12.42 1.04 10.29
C ARG A 139 -11.99 -0.05 11.26
N VAL A 140 -11.46 -1.16 10.75
CA VAL A 140 -11.19 -2.37 11.56
C VAL A 140 -9.75 -2.45 12.06
N PHE A 141 -8.76 -1.99 11.29
CA PHE A 141 -7.35 -2.11 11.66
C PHE A 141 -6.89 -1.20 12.81
N PRO A 142 -7.60 -0.13 13.24
CA PRO A 142 -7.35 0.49 14.55
C PRO A 142 -7.41 -0.51 15.72
N TYR A 143 -8.14 -1.61 15.55
CA TYR A 143 -8.30 -2.69 16.53
C TYR A 143 -7.45 -3.92 16.22
N ILE A 144 -6.33 -3.76 15.51
CA ILE A 144 -5.50 -4.86 14.96
C ILE A 144 -5.08 -5.95 15.96
N ASN A 145 -4.98 -5.60 17.24
CA ASN A 145 -4.58 -6.52 18.30
C ASN A 145 -5.76 -7.25 18.95
N ARG A 146 -7.01 -6.90 18.63
CA ARG A 146 -8.21 -7.54 19.18
C ARG A 146 -8.58 -8.78 18.36
N LYS A 147 -9.38 -9.66 18.97
CA LYS A 147 -10.13 -10.69 18.24
C LYS A 147 -11.00 -10.02 17.17
N ILE A 148 -11.14 -10.67 16.01
CA ILE A 148 -11.83 -10.11 14.86
C ILE A 148 -13.29 -9.79 15.18
N ALA A 149 -13.98 -10.64 15.94
CA ALA A 149 -15.37 -10.38 16.35
C ALA A 149 -15.51 -9.01 17.07
N ARG A 150 -14.63 -8.73 18.05
CA ARG A 150 -14.65 -7.44 18.75
C ARG A 150 -14.22 -6.28 17.86
N ALA A 151 -13.30 -6.50 16.94
CA ALA A 151 -12.87 -5.46 16.02
C ALA A 151 -13.96 -5.07 15.01
N LEU A 152 -14.77 -6.04 14.56
CA LEU A 152 -15.94 -5.81 13.71
C LEU A 152 -17.04 -5.04 14.46
N GLU A 153 -17.38 -5.47 15.68
CA GLU A 153 -18.35 -4.77 16.53
C GLU A 153 -17.98 -3.28 16.72
N PHE A 154 -16.71 -2.98 17.02
CA PHE A 154 -16.27 -1.59 17.23
C PHE A 154 -16.06 -0.82 15.93
N GLY A 155 -15.43 -1.43 14.93
CA GLY A 155 -15.06 -0.76 13.68
C GLY A 155 -16.24 -0.48 12.77
N LEU A 156 -17.18 -1.42 12.70
CA LEU A 156 -18.38 -1.32 11.87
C LEU A 156 -19.62 -0.90 12.65
N GLN A 157 -19.55 -0.82 13.98
CA GLN A 157 -20.67 -0.46 14.86
C GLN A 157 -21.87 -1.41 14.71
N VAL A 158 -21.59 -2.70 14.56
CA VAL A 158 -22.59 -3.76 14.39
C VAL A 158 -22.76 -4.60 15.64
N ASP A 159 -23.92 -5.23 15.77
CA ASP A 159 -24.20 -6.13 16.88
C ASP A 159 -23.49 -7.49 16.73
N ARG A 160 -23.59 -8.30 17.78
CA ARG A 160 -22.97 -9.63 17.84
C ARG A 160 -23.57 -10.62 16.83
N ARG A 161 -24.84 -10.45 16.46
CA ARG A 161 -25.52 -11.32 15.51
C ARG A 161 -24.98 -11.07 14.10
N ALA A 162 -24.99 -9.82 13.66
CA ALA A 162 -24.43 -9.42 12.36
C ALA A 162 -22.93 -9.78 12.27
N THR A 163 -22.18 -9.60 13.35
CA THR A 163 -20.76 -10.02 13.43
C THR A 163 -20.60 -11.52 13.17
N ARG A 164 -21.42 -12.36 13.79
CA ARG A 164 -21.36 -13.81 13.60
C ARG A 164 -21.71 -14.19 12.17
N GLU A 165 -22.79 -13.64 11.61
CA GLU A 165 -23.22 -13.88 10.24
C GLU A 165 -22.10 -13.53 9.22
N LEU A 166 -21.40 -12.40 9.41
CA LEU A 166 -20.25 -12.03 8.58
C LEU A 166 -19.11 -13.04 8.68
N LEU A 167 -18.70 -13.41 9.90
CA LEU A 167 -17.59 -14.33 10.12
C LEU A 167 -17.89 -15.72 9.55
N GLU A 168 -19.11 -16.22 9.74
CA GLU A 168 -19.58 -17.48 9.15
C GLU A 168 -19.56 -17.43 7.62
N SER A 169 -20.02 -16.33 7.02
CA SER A 169 -20.05 -16.17 5.56
C SER A 169 -18.66 -16.18 4.89
N CYS A 170 -17.61 -15.83 5.65
CA CYS A 170 -16.23 -15.87 5.21
C CYS A 170 -15.44 -17.08 5.75
N ASN A 171 -16.08 -17.97 6.51
CA ASN A 171 -15.45 -19.12 7.18
C ASN A 171 -14.26 -18.71 8.07
N ILE A 172 -14.42 -17.65 8.86
CA ILE A 172 -13.39 -17.09 9.74
C ILE A 172 -13.76 -17.37 11.20
N SER A 173 -12.80 -17.91 11.96
CA SER A 173 -12.98 -18.11 13.41
C SER A 173 -13.05 -16.77 14.15
N GLU A 174 -14.02 -16.62 15.05
CA GLU A 174 -14.14 -15.45 15.94
C GLU A 174 -12.95 -15.27 16.90
N GLU A 175 -12.16 -16.33 17.10
CA GLU A 175 -11.00 -16.35 17.97
C GLU A 175 -9.74 -15.74 17.33
N LYS A 176 -9.68 -15.68 15.99
CA LYS A 176 -8.58 -15.04 15.27
C LYS A 176 -8.47 -13.57 15.66
N ARG A 177 -7.25 -13.07 15.75
CA ARG A 177 -6.99 -11.61 15.83
C ARG A 177 -7.00 -10.99 14.44
N VAL A 178 -7.32 -9.70 14.35
CA VAL A 178 -7.29 -8.98 13.08
C VAL A 178 -5.92 -9.12 12.37
N ARG A 179 -4.82 -9.07 13.13
CA ARG A 179 -3.47 -9.28 12.58
C ARG A 179 -3.22 -10.65 11.96
N GLU A 180 -4.01 -11.66 12.31
CA GLU A 180 -3.89 -13.05 11.81
C GLU A 180 -4.76 -13.30 10.58
N LEU A 181 -5.50 -12.29 10.12
CA LEU A 181 -6.27 -12.39 8.88
C LEU A 181 -5.35 -12.27 7.67
N SER A 182 -5.50 -13.22 6.76
CA SER A 182 -4.90 -13.16 5.45
C SER A 182 -5.51 -12.03 4.61
N PRO A 183 -4.81 -11.50 3.58
CA PRO A 183 -5.37 -10.49 2.69
C PRO A 183 -6.69 -10.92 2.04
N ARG A 184 -6.84 -12.23 1.74
CA ARG A 184 -8.08 -12.79 1.17
C ARG A 184 -9.24 -12.82 2.18
N GLU A 185 -8.97 -13.16 3.44
CA GLU A 185 -9.98 -13.08 4.50
C GLU A 185 -10.44 -11.64 4.72
N VAL A 186 -9.51 -10.68 4.68
CA VAL A 186 -9.84 -9.24 4.77
C VAL A 186 -10.69 -8.81 3.57
N ALA A 187 -10.34 -9.21 2.36
CA ALA A 187 -11.13 -8.92 1.15
C ALA A 187 -12.55 -9.50 1.24
N CYS A 188 -12.70 -10.75 1.70
CA CYS A 188 -14.00 -11.36 1.91
C CYS A 188 -14.86 -10.55 2.90
N LEU A 189 -14.31 -10.23 4.07
CA LEU A 189 -15.02 -9.45 5.09
C LEU A 189 -15.40 -8.07 4.57
N ALA A 190 -14.50 -7.40 3.86
CA ALA A 190 -14.75 -6.09 3.28
C ALA A 190 -15.92 -6.13 2.29
N LYS A 191 -15.89 -7.08 1.35
CA LYS A 191 -16.97 -7.30 0.38
C LYS A 191 -18.31 -7.61 1.04
N LYS A 192 -18.34 -8.55 2.00
CA LYS A 192 -19.57 -8.95 2.70
C LYS A 192 -20.14 -7.83 3.57
N SER A 193 -19.27 -6.99 4.14
CA SER A 193 -19.68 -5.82 4.89
C SER A 193 -20.31 -4.76 4.00
N LEU A 194 -19.79 -4.55 2.79
CA LEU A 194 -20.38 -3.66 1.80
C LEU A 194 -21.74 -4.17 1.31
N GLU A 195 -21.83 -5.46 0.96
CA GLU A 195 -23.09 -6.10 0.53
C GLU A 195 -24.19 -6.00 1.60
N SER A 196 -23.80 -5.99 2.88
CA SER A 196 -24.70 -5.83 4.02
C SER A 196 -24.95 -4.36 4.43
N HIS A 197 -24.48 -3.38 3.64
CA HIS A 197 -24.59 -1.94 3.91
C HIS A 197 -24.05 -1.49 5.29
N LEU A 198 -22.96 -2.11 5.74
CA LEU A 198 -22.35 -1.80 7.04
C LEU A 198 -21.40 -0.60 6.99
N PHE A 199 -21.09 -0.11 5.79
CA PHE A 199 -20.39 1.14 5.56
C PHE A 199 -20.59 1.69 4.15
#